data_AF-A0A5B7VA41-F1
#
_entry.id   AF-A0A5B7VA41-F1
#
_cell.length_a   1.000
_cell.length_b   1.000
_cell.length_c   1.000
_cell.angle_alpha   90.00
_cell.angle_beta   90.00
_cell.angle_gamma   90.00
#
_symmetry.space_group_name_H-M   'P 1'
#
loop_
_entity.id
_entity.type
_entity.pdbx_description
1 polymer ?
#
loop_
_entity_poly.entity_id
_entity_poly.type
_entity_poly.pdbx_seq_one_letter_code
_entity_poly.pdbx_strand_id
1 'polypeptide(L)'
;MSRRTEFRERLGELLLASEVCCTGLAYCVALASFGTPEDADHLTAYLDRYLGRPDLDYDQLVAMGALLYIDLNLSDNKAARFLTPDGLWHQWLQDRPDRQHANAYVTYLSLIRRLCAFAEECAELRSTG
;
A
#
# COMPACT_ATOMS: atom_id res chain seq x y z
N MET A 1 6.39 -21.93 8.89
CA MET A 1 5.78 -21.66 7.56
C MET A 1 6.45 -20.43 6.99
N SER A 2 7.03 -20.48 5.78
CA SER A 2 7.48 -19.26 5.08
C SER A 2 6.27 -18.33 4.94
N ARG A 3 6.41 -17.03 5.22
CA ARG A 3 5.37 -16.02 4.93
C ARG A 3 5.12 -15.83 3.43
N ARG A 4 5.64 -16.73 2.58
CA ARG A 4 5.60 -16.66 1.11
C ARG A 4 6.29 -15.41 0.58
N THR A 5 7.34 -14.97 1.28
CA THR A 5 8.13 -13.78 0.93
C THR A 5 8.90 -13.95 -0.37
N GLU A 6 9.08 -15.19 -0.85
CA GLU A 6 9.67 -15.48 -2.16
C GLU A 6 8.89 -14.88 -3.35
N PHE A 7 7.63 -14.47 -3.15
CA PHE A 7 6.82 -13.80 -4.19
C PHE A 7 6.91 -12.27 -4.15
N ARG A 8 7.69 -11.68 -3.23
CA ARG A 8 7.78 -10.22 -3.05
C ARG A 8 8.03 -9.48 -4.35
N GLU A 9 9.13 -9.80 -5.03
CA GLU A 9 9.53 -9.12 -6.27
C GLU A 9 8.39 -9.18 -7.30
N ARG A 10 7.79 -10.37 -7.47
CA ARG A 10 6.68 -10.57 -8.41
C ARG A 10 5.44 -9.77 -8.04
N LEU A 11 5.11 -9.67 -6.75
CA LEU A 11 3.99 -8.85 -6.27
C LEU A 11 4.24 -7.36 -6.51
N GLY A 12 5.48 -6.90 -6.28
CA GLY A 12 5.90 -5.53 -6.58
C GLY A 12 5.79 -5.19 -8.07
N GLU A 13 6.24 -6.09 -8.95
CA GLU A 13 6.09 -5.95 -10.41
C GLU A 13 4.63 -5.87 -10.84
N LEU A 14 3.79 -6.79 -10.33
CA LEU A 14 2.36 -6.84 -10.67
C LEU A 14 1.61 -5.59 -10.20
N LEU A 15 1.94 -5.11 -8.99
CA LEU A 15 1.41 -3.85 -8.47
C LEU A 15 1.83 -2.68 -9.37
N LEU A 16 3.11 -2.57 -9.71
CA LEU A 16 3.63 -1.48 -10.54
C LEU A 16 3.07 -1.50 -11.97
N ALA A 17 2.86 -2.68 -12.54
CA ALA A 17 2.26 -2.84 -13.86
C ALA A 17 0.80 -2.34 -13.86
N SER A 18 0.05 -2.59 -12.78
CA SER A 18 -1.35 -2.16 -12.62
C SER A 18 -2.26 -2.59 -13.79
N GLU A 19 -1.96 -3.73 -14.41
CA GLU A 19 -2.63 -4.24 -15.61
C GLU A 19 -3.90 -5.04 -15.31
N VAL A 20 -4.10 -5.44 -14.05
CA VAL A 20 -5.24 -6.26 -13.63
C VAL A 20 -6.16 -5.44 -12.72
N CYS A 21 -7.42 -5.34 -13.12
CA CYS A 21 -8.43 -4.62 -12.37
C CYS A 21 -8.72 -5.32 -11.03
N CYS A 22 -8.96 -4.54 -9.97
CA CYS A 22 -9.36 -4.99 -8.63
C CYS A 22 -8.32 -5.85 -7.86
N THR A 23 -7.06 -5.94 -8.29
CA THR A 23 -6.03 -6.72 -7.60
C THR A 23 -5.06 -5.91 -6.75
N GLY A 24 -4.97 -4.59 -6.94
CA GLY A 24 -3.97 -3.78 -6.24
C GLY A 24 -4.12 -3.81 -4.72
N LEU A 25 -5.35 -3.90 -4.19
CA LEU A 25 -5.58 -4.15 -2.77
C LEU A 25 -4.90 -5.43 -2.26
N ALA A 26 -5.03 -6.53 -3.00
CA ALA A 26 -4.44 -7.80 -2.58
C ALA A 26 -2.91 -7.75 -2.56
N TYR A 27 -2.30 -7.09 -3.55
CA TYR A 27 -0.84 -6.90 -3.59
C TYR A 27 -0.36 -5.98 -2.47
N CYS A 28 -1.07 -4.87 -2.22
CA CYS A 28 -0.76 -3.96 -1.12
C CYS A 28 -0.83 -4.66 0.26
N VAL A 29 -1.85 -5.48 0.50
CA VAL A 29 -1.98 -6.25 1.75
C VAL A 29 -0.86 -7.28 1.90
N ALA A 30 -0.51 -7.98 0.81
CA ALA A 30 0.57 -8.96 0.83
C ALA A 30 1.91 -8.30 1.20
N LEU A 31 2.29 -7.23 0.51
CA LEU A 31 3.52 -6.46 0.80
C LEU A 31 3.51 -5.88 2.23
N ALA A 32 2.38 -5.31 2.67
CA ALA A 32 2.21 -4.82 4.03
C ALA A 32 2.37 -5.92 5.10
N SER A 33 1.90 -7.14 4.81
CA SER A 33 2.05 -8.29 5.73
C SER A 33 3.48 -8.82 5.82
N PHE A 34 4.30 -8.59 4.78
CA PHE A 34 5.73 -8.91 4.82
C PHE A 34 6.48 -7.87 5.66
N GLY A 35 6.14 -6.59 5.47
CA GLY A 35 6.48 -5.51 6.41
C GLY A 35 7.97 -5.18 6.51
N THR A 36 8.72 -5.36 5.43
CA THR A 36 10.15 -5.04 5.36
C THR A 36 10.41 -3.73 4.61
N PRO A 37 11.62 -3.11 4.74
CA PRO A 37 11.97 -1.93 3.96
C PRO A 37 11.82 -2.11 2.45
N GLU A 38 12.10 -3.31 1.93
CA GLU A 38 11.97 -3.65 0.51
C GLU A 38 10.50 -3.63 0.04
N ASP A 39 9.58 -4.07 0.91
CA ASP A 39 8.14 -4.01 0.63
C ASP A 39 7.65 -2.56 0.57
N ALA A 40 8.20 -1.69 1.43
CA ALA A 40 7.94 -0.26 1.40
C ALA A 40 8.48 0.38 0.11
N ASP A 41 9.63 -0.07 -0.40
CA ASP A 41 10.20 0.42 -1.66
C ASP A 41 9.30 0.08 -2.87
N HIS A 42 8.66 -1.09 -2.89
CA HIS A 42 7.68 -1.43 -3.94
C HIS A 42 6.44 -0.52 -3.90
N LEU A 43 5.88 -0.26 -2.72
CA LEU A 43 4.74 0.66 -2.56
C LEU A 43 5.13 2.10 -2.93
N THR A 44 6.35 2.49 -2.56
CA THR A 44 6.94 3.80 -2.87
C THR A 44 7.07 4.00 -4.38
N ALA A 45 7.60 3.01 -5.12
CA ALA A 45 7.71 3.05 -6.57
C ALA A 45 6.35 3.12 -7.28
N TYR A 46 5.34 2.42 -6.76
CA TYR A 46 3.97 2.53 -7.26
C TYR A 46 3.41 3.94 -7.08
N LEU A 47 3.55 4.52 -5.89
CA LEU A 47 3.05 5.86 -5.57
C LEU A 47 3.75 6.95 -6.38
N ASP A 48 5.07 6.86 -6.58
CA ASP A 48 5.82 7.77 -7.46
C ASP A 48 5.23 7.81 -8.86
N ARG A 49 4.86 6.65 -9.41
CA ARG A 49 4.33 6.53 -10.77
C ARG A 49 2.89 7.03 -10.87
N TYR A 50 2.02 6.62 -9.95
CA TYR A 50 0.58 6.77 -10.13
C TYR A 50 -0.04 7.95 -9.39
N LEU A 51 0.66 8.61 -8.45
CA LEU A 51 0.20 9.90 -7.93
C LEU A 51 0.34 11.01 -8.97
N GLY A 52 1.34 10.95 -9.86
CA GLY A 52 1.48 11.87 -10.99
C GLY A 52 0.52 11.61 -12.16
N ARG A 53 -0.43 10.68 -12.01
CA ARG A 53 -1.38 10.26 -13.04
C ARG A 53 -2.82 10.35 -12.51
N PRO A 54 -3.34 11.57 -12.28
CA PRO A 54 -4.71 11.76 -11.77
C PRO A 54 -5.78 11.25 -12.73
N ASP A 55 -5.44 11.12 -14.02
CA ASP A 55 -6.25 10.48 -15.07
C ASP A 55 -6.54 8.99 -14.80
N LEU A 56 -5.71 8.34 -13.99
CA LEU A 56 -5.82 6.91 -13.69
C LEU A 56 -6.44 6.68 -12.32
N ASP A 57 -7.59 6.01 -12.34
CA ASP A 57 -8.31 5.60 -11.14
C ASP A 57 -7.89 4.19 -10.69
N TYR A 58 -6.76 4.10 -10.00
CA TYR A 58 -6.20 2.85 -9.50
C TYR A 58 -6.19 2.82 -7.96
N ASP A 59 -5.21 2.11 -7.39
CA ASP A 59 -5.10 1.76 -5.98
C ASP A 59 -4.23 2.74 -5.17
N GLN A 60 -4.04 4.00 -5.63
CA GLN A 60 -3.18 4.99 -4.96
C GLN A 60 -3.56 5.19 -3.47
N LEU A 61 -4.86 5.23 -3.16
CA LEU A 61 -5.34 5.36 -1.78
C LEU A 61 -4.94 4.16 -0.90
N VAL A 62 -5.04 2.95 -1.47
CA VAL A 62 -4.71 1.71 -0.78
C VAL A 62 -3.21 1.59 -0.59
N ALA A 63 -2.42 1.89 -1.63
CA ALA A 63 -0.97 1.88 -1.58
C ALA A 63 -0.41 2.86 -0.54
N MET A 64 -1.01 4.06 -0.42
CA MET A 64 -0.65 5.02 0.63
C MET A 64 -0.96 4.47 2.03
N GLY A 65 -2.14 3.87 2.23
CA GLY A 65 -2.49 3.23 3.50
C GLY A 65 -1.55 2.08 3.88
N ALA A 66 -1.10 1.29 2.88
CA ALA A 66 -0.15 0.20 3.07
C ALA A 66 1.25 0.71 3.43
N LEU A 67 1.74 1.75 2.75
CA LEU A 67 3.05 2.34 3.04
C LEU A 67 3.10 2.92 4.46
N LEU A 68 2.05 3.64 4.87
CA LEU A 68 1.91 4.15 6.23
C LEU A 68 1.90 3.03 7.28
N TYR A 69 1.27 1.90 6.99
CA TYR A 69 1.26 0.75 7.89
C TYR A 69 2.68 0.20 8.09
N ILE A 70 3.47 0.05 7.02
CA ILE A 70 4.84 -0.42 7.09
C ILE A 70 5.72 0.59 7.84
N ASP A 71 5.65 1.87 7.49
CA ASP A 71 6.40 2.95 8.16
C ASP A 71 6.18 2.94 9.67
N LEU A 72 4.91 2.85 10.12
CA LEU A 72 4.57 2.79 11.54
C LEU A 72 5.17 1.57 12.25
N ASN A 73 5.22 0.41 11.59
CA ASN A 73 5.76 -0.81 12.19
C ASN A 73 7.29 -0.86 12.19
N LEU A 74 7.93 -0.22 11.21
CA LEU A 74 9.39 -0.15 11.10
C LEU A 74 10.00 1.08 11.78
N SER A 75 9.18 2.01 12.27
CA SER A 75 9.62 3.36 12.66
C SER A 75 10.39 4.07 11.53
N ASP A 76 9.96 3.83 10.29
CA ASP A 76 10.42 4.51 9.07
C ASP A 76 9.42 5.61 8.69
N ASN A 77 9.70 6.38 7.63
CA ASN A 77 8.89 7.51 7.22
C ASN A 77 8.94 7.79 5.72
N LYS A 78 8.92 6.75 4.88
CA LYS A 78 8.94 6.89 3.42
C LYS A 78 7.69 7.62 2.90
N ALA A 79 6.54 7.46 3.57
CA ALA A 79 5.29 8.13 3.22
C ALA A 79 5.36 9.66 3.34
N ALA A 80 6.18 10.19 4.26
CA ALA A 80 6.21 11.63 4.53
C ALA A 80 6.50 12.48 3.29
N ARG A 81 7.36 12.00 2.38
CA ARG A 81 7.71 12.74 1.16
C ARG A 81 6.52 12.97 0.21
N PHE A 82 5.51 12.10 0.27
CA PHE A 82 4.29 12.25 -0.52
C PHE A 82 3.29 13.19 0.17
N LEU A 83 3.30 13.18 1.51
CA LEU A 83 2.37 13.89 2.39
C LEU A 83 2.88 15.27 2.81
N THR A 84 4.05 15.74 2.34
CA THR A 84 4.46 17.13 2.56
C THR A 84 3.45 18.10 1.92
N PRO A 85 3.36 19.34 2.41
CA PRO A 85 2.67 20.41 1.67
C PRO A 85 3.17 20.43 0.23
N ASP A 86 2.23 20.57 -0.72
CA ASP A 86 2.48 20.49 -2.17
C ASP A 86 3.15 19.19 -2.66
N GLY A 87 3.20 18.14 -1.84
CA GLY A 87 3.65 16.80 -2.22
C GLY A 87 2.69 16.13 -3.20
N LEU A 88 3.13 15.05 -3.84
CA LEU A 88 2.37 14.34 -4.87
C LEU A 88 0.96 13.91 -4.40
N TRP A 89 0.78 13.61 -3.12
CA TRP A 89 -0.54 13.29 -2.57
C TRP A 89 -1.50 14.48 -2.63
N HIS A 90 -1.02 15.66 -2.23
CA HIS A 90 -1.82 16.88 -2.23
C HIS A 90 -2.16 17.32 -3.67
N GLN A 91 -1.19 17.24 -4.58
CA GLN A 91 -1.41 17.54 -6.00
C GLN A 91 -2.46 16.60 -6.61
N TRP A 92 -2.33 15.29 -6.38
CA TRP A 92 -3.29 14.30 -6.88
C TRP A 92 -4.72 14.52 -6.35
N LEU A 93 -4.89 14.94 -5.08
CA LEU A 93 -6.20 15.28 -4.52
C LEU A 93 -6.82 16.57 -5.09
N GLN A 94 -6.00 17.56 -5.47
CA GLN A 94 -6.48 18.78 -6.13
C GLN A 94 -7.07 18.45 -7.50
N ASP A 95 -6.42 17.56 -8.24
CA ASP A 95 -6.86 17.12 -9.56
C ASP A 95 -8.05 16.14 -9.49
N ARG A 96 -8.40 15.64 -8.29
CA ARG A 96 -9.50 14.70 -8.03
C ARG A 96 -10.44 15.17 -6.92
N PRO A 97 -11.27 16.20 -7.17
CA PRO A 97 -12.19 16.73 -6.16
C PRO A 97 -13.24 15.72 -5.68
N ASP A 98 -13.56 14.70 -6.51
CA ASP A 98 -14.40 13.55 -6.12
C ASP A 98 -13.77 12.72 -4.99
N ARG A 99 -12.44 12.81 -4.84
CA ARG A 99 -11.65 12.08 -3.85
C ARG A 99 -11.13 12.94 -2.72
N GLN A 100 -11.60 14.19 -2.60
CA GLN A 100 -11.25 15.11 -1.50
C GLN A 100 -11.81 14.64 -0.15
N HIS A 101 -11.27 13.54 0.34
CA HIS A 101 -11.21 13.23 1.75
C HIS A 101 -9.73 13.28 2.09
N ALA A 102 -9.25 14.44 2.56
CA ALA A 102 -7.83 14.66 2.84
C ALA A 102 -7.20 13.55 3.70
N ASN A 103 -8.01 12.91 4.55
CA ASN A 103 -7.61 11.80 5.43
C ASN A 103 -8.02 10.41 4.90
N ALA A 104 -8.32 10.24 3.61
CA ALA A 104 -8.71 8.95 3.02
C ALA A 104 -7.65 7.86 3.31
N TYR A 105 -6.37 8.23 3.31
CA TYR A 105 -5.29 7.30 3.65
C TYR A 105 -5.42 6.72 5.08
N VAL A 106 -6.05 7.41 6.02
CA VAL A 106 -6.30 6.90 7.39
C VAL A 106 -7.32 5.76 7.37
N THR A 107 -8.33 5.87 6.53
CA THR A 107 -9.31 4.80 6.30
C THR A 107 -8.62 3.57 5.71
N TYR A 108 -7.78 3.76 4.70
CA TYR A 108 -7.05 2.65 4.08
C TYR A 108 -5.96 2.06 4.98
N LEU A 109 -5.27 2.87 5.78
CA LEU A 109 -4.38 2.39 6.85
C LEU A 109 -5.13 1.45 7.81
N SER A 110 -6.32 1.86 8.24
CA SER A 110 -7.17 1.05 9.13
C SER A 110 -7.61 -0.26 8.46
N LEU A 111 -7.96 -0.20 7.17
CA LEU A 111 -8.30 -1.39 6.38
C LEU A 111 -7.12 -2.36 6.27
N ILE A 112 -5.94 -1.86 5.87
CA ILE A 112 -4.72 -2.66 5.73
C ILE A 112 -4.39 -3.32 7.06
N ARG A 113 -4.39 -2.58 8.18
CA ARG A 113 -4.14 -3.15 9.51
C ARG A 113 -5.05 -4.33 9.82
N ARG A 114 -6.36 -4.22 9.54
CA ARG A 114 -7.33 -5.30 9.77
C ARG A 114 -7.07 -6.51 8.89
N LEU A 115 -6.77 -6.29 7.61
CA LEU A 115 -6.51 -7.37 6.65
C LEU A 115 -5.19 -8.10 6.95
N CYS A 116 -4.14 -7.37 7.36
CA CYS A 116 -2.88 -7.97 7.79
C CYS A 116 -3.08 -8.82 9.06
N ALA A 117 -3.80 -8.31 10.07
CA ALA A 117 -4.12 -9.07 11.29
C ALA A 117 -4.89 -10.35 10.96
N PHE A 118 -5.93 -10.25 10.12
CA PHE A 118 -6.68 -11.43 9.67
C PHE A 118 -5.82 -12.45 8.92
N ALA A 119 -4.91 -11.99 8.06
CA ALA A 119 -4.00 -12.85 7.32
C ALA A 119 -3.04 -13.61 8.26
N GLU A 120 -2.56 -12.94 9.31
CA GLU A 120 -1.71 -13.53 10.36
C GLU A 120 -2.47 -14.58 11.17
N GLU A 121 -3.67 -14.27 11.67
CA GLU A 121 -4.55 -15.21 12.38
C GLU A 121 -4.82 -16.48 11.54
N CYS A 122 -5.10 -16.31 10.24
CA CYS A 122 -5.33 -17.43 9.34
C CYS A 122 -4.06 -18.27 9.07
N ALA A 123 -2.87 -17.66 9.16
CA ALA A 123 -1.61 -18.38 9.00
C ALA A 123 -1.29 -19.22 10.24
N GLU A 124 -1.58 -18.71 11.43
CA GLU A 124 -1.37 -19.39 12.71
C GLU A 124 -2.31 -20.60 12.87
N LEU A 125 -3.60 -20.46 12.54
CA LEU A 125 -4.58 -21.56 12.58
C LEU A 125 -4.20 -22.74 11.66
N ARG A 126 -3.46 -22.49 10.58
CA ARG A 126 -2.97 -23.54 9.68
C ARG A 126 -1.68 -24.23 10.16
N SER A 127 -1.03 -23.68 11.19
CA SER A 127 0.18 -24.26 11.76
C SER A 127 -0.08 -25.20 12.94
N THR A 128 -1.30 -25.16 13.50
CA THR A 128 -1.72 -25.91 14.70
C THR A 128 -2.66 -27.08 14.41
N GLY A 129 -2.98 -27.36 13.15
CA GLY A 129 -3.75 -28.53 12.70
C GLY A 129 -2.91 -29.44 11.82
#